data_AF-A0A2I1HRP7-F1
#
_entry.id   AF-A0A2I1HRP7-F1
#
_cell.length_a   1.000
_cell.length_b   1.000
_cell.length_c   1.000
_cell.angle_alpha   90.00
_cell.angle_beta   90.00
_cell.angle_gamma   90.00
#
_symmetry.space_group_name_H-M   'P 1'
#
loop_
_entity.id
_entity.type
_entity.pdbx_description
1 polymer ?
#
loop_
_entity_poly.entity_id
_entity_poly.type
_entity_poly.pdbx_seq_one_letter_code
_entity_poly.pdbx_strand_id
1 'polypeptide(L)'
;MEEHDPNNISCPYLLDRIYLIIFASIHTTAIAITNVILSLASRPEYMQELYEEQLKVHKETNVNGIIPFEALSDMKKLDSFIRETLRLSVNVAGIDHLVKKDYTFSNGLQIPKNCITSIYIDDVYRDEPKSFEPFRHLDINIASKVTKNFLTFGNGKHTCPGRQLAVNNIKFFMHNVILKYNFRTVSSKIEESRGTGFTALPVETSTAGVIFEKRV
;
A
#
# COMPACT_ATOMS: atom_id res chain seq x y z
N MET A 1 11.24 28.34 -11.45
CA MET A 1 11.94 27.20 -10.83
C MET A 1 13.40 27.60 -10.88
N GLU A 2 13.93 28.11 -9.78
CA GLU A 2 15.36 28.41 -9.68
C GLU A 2 16.17 27.15 -9.98
N GLU A 3 17.27 27.32 -10.69
CA GLU A 3 18.24 26.27 -10.98
C GLU A 3 18.74 25.69 -9.66
N HIS A 4 18.48 24.40 -9.44
CA HIS A 4 18.91 23.70 -8.25
C HIS A 4 20.43 23.51 -8.32
N ASP A 5 21.22 24.32 -7.59
CA ASP A 5 22.65 24.09 -7.41
C ASP A 5 22.89 23.01 -6.34
N PRO A 6 23.31 21.79 -6.73
CA PRO A 6 23.56 20.71 -5.76
C PRO A 6 24.72 21.01 -4.79
N ASN A 7 25.57 22.00 -5.09
CA ASN A 7 26.69 22.39 -4.23
C ASN A 7 26.33 23.48 -3.21
N ASN A 8 25.12 24.05 -3.30
CA ASN A 8 24.69 25.16 -2.44
C ASN A 8 23.26 24.95 -1.93
N ILE A 9 23.04 23.83 -1.23
CA ILE A 9 21.73 23.47 -0.68
C ILE A 9 21.58 24.07 0.73
N SER A 10 20.55 24.89 0.92
CA SER A 10 20.20 25.49 2.21
C SER A 10 19.74 24.43 3.23
N CYS A 11 20.23 24.51 4.47
CA CYS A 11 19.82 23.61 5.57
C CYS A 11 18.30 23.60 5.82
N PRO A 12 17.60 24.76 5.92
CA PRO A 12 16.15 24.79 5.98
C PRO A 12 15.44 23.99 4.87
N TYR A 13 15.92 24.10 3.62
CA TYR A 13 15.35 23.34 2.51
C TYR A 13 15.52 21.83 2.70
N LEU A 14 16.69 21.37 3.16
CA LEU A 14 16.90 19.95 3.47
C LEU A 14 15.98 19.47 4.60
N LEU A 15 15.82 20.26 5.65
CA LEU A 15 14.92 19.95 6.75
C LEU A 15 13.47 19.80 6.25
N ASP A 16 12.97 20.75 5.46
CA ASP A 16 11.63 20.67 4.87
C ASP A 16 11.43 19.40 4.03
N ARG A 17 12.44 19.01 3.25
CA ARG A 17 12.39 17.76 2.47
C ARG A 17 12.37 16.52 3.34
N ILE A 18 13.18 16.48 4.40
CA ILE A 18 13.19 15.37 5.37
C ILE A 18 11.83 15.26 6.07
N TYR A 19 11.27 16.37 6.55
CA TYR A 19 9.95 16.39 7.18
C TYR A 19 8.85 15.86 6.25
N LEU A 20 8.85 16.30 4.99
CA LEU A 20 7.89 15.81 4.00
C LEU A 20 7.99 14.29 3.78
N ILE A 21 9.21 13.74 3.69
CA ILE A 21 9.45 12.31 3.50
C ILE A 21 8.98 11.51 4.74
N ILE A 22 9.28 12.00 5.95
CA ILE A 22 8.83 11.39 7.20
C ILE A 22 7.30 11.35 7.26
N PHE A 23 6.65 12.50 7.03
CA PHE A 23 5.19 12.58 7.02
C PHE A 23 4.57 11.60 6.01
N ALA A 24 5.06 11.61 4.77
CA ALA A 24 4.55 10.72 3.73
C ALA A 24 4.75 9.23 4.05
N SER A 25 5.91 8.87 4.62
CA SER A 25 6.27 7.46 4.87
C SER A 25 5.55 6.84 6.08
N ILE A 26 5.26 7.61 7.14
CA ILE A 26 4.64 7.07 8.35
C ILE A 26 3.15 6.80 8.14
N HIS A 27 2.39 7.83 7.78
CA HIS A 27 0.92 7.74 7.79
C HIS A 27 0.39 6.75 6.75
N THR A 28 0.91 6.80 5.51
CA THR A 28 0.47 5.92 4.43
C THR A 28 0.81 4.45 4.72
N THR A 29 2.00 4.17 5.27
CA THR A 29 2.41 2.80 5.61
C THR A 29 1.60 2.25 6.78
N ALA A 30 1.36 3.05 7.83
CA ALA A 30 0.54 2.62 8.97
C ALA A 30 -0.88 2.23 8.53
N ILE A 31 -1.50 3.05 7.68
CA ILE A 31 -2.84 2.78 7.14
C ILE A 31 -2.84 1.54 6.25
N ALA A 32 -1.81 1.35 5.42
CA ALA A 32 -1.66 0.14 4.64
C ALA A 32 -1.55 -1.11 5.52
N ILE A 33 -0.75 -1.07 6.60
CA ILE A 33 -0.66 -2.16 7.58
C ILE A 33 -2.03 -2.44 8.20
N THR A 34 -2.74 -1.41 8.67
CA THR A 34 -4.08 -1.54 9.25
C THR A 34 -5.04 -2.23 8.27
N ASN A 35 -5.04 -1.81 7.00
CA ASN A 35 -5.89 -2.42 5.98
C ASN A 35 -5.52 -3.89 5.70
N VAL A 36 -4.23 -4.25 5.73
CA VAL A 36 -3.78 -5.64 5.55
C VAL A 36 -4.19 -6.50 6.74
N ILE A 37 -4.07 -6.00 7.97
CA ILE A 37 -4.57 -6.67 9.17
C ILE A 37 -6.08 -6.88 9.05
N LEU A 38 -6.86 -5.85 8.76
CA LEU A 38 -8.32 -5.96 8.66
C LEU A 38 -8.76 -6.91 7.54
N SER A 39 -8.08 -6.86 6.40
CA SER A 39 -8.36 -7.72 5.25
C SER A 39 -8.15 -9.18 5.58
N LEU A 40 -7.08 -9.51 6.33
CA LEU A 40 -6.78 -10.87 6.78
C LEU A 40 -7.67 -11.28 7.96
N ALA A 41 -7.93 -10.39 8.91
CA ALA A 41 -8.81 -10.61 10.05
C ALA A 41 -10.25 -10.95 9.61
N SER A 42 -10.69 -10.37 8.50
CA SER A 42 -12.03 -10.61 7.92
C SER A 42 -12.07 -11.84 7.02
N ARG A 43 -10.92 -12.50 6.79
CA ARG A 43 -10.77 -13.65 5.88
C ARG A 43 -9.87 -14.72 6.52
N PRO A 44 -10.31 -15.32 7.65
CA PRO A 44 -9.51 -16.29 8.40
C PRO A 44 -9.12 -17.52 7.57
N GLU A 45 -9.83 -17.82 6.49
CA GLU A 45 -9.52 -18.90 5.55
C GLU A 45 -8.10 -18.79 4.95
N TYR A 46 -7.54 -17.59 4.81
CA TYR A 46 -6.18 -17.38 4.29
C TYR A 46 -5.11 -17.34 5.39
N MET A 47 -5.50 -17.28 6.66
CA MET A 47 -4.58 -17.14 7.80
C MET A 47 -3.60 -18.32 7.87
N GLN A 48 -4.10 -19.54 7.70
CA GLN A 48 -3.27 -20.74 7.80
C GLN A 48 -2.23 -20.80 6.68
N GLU A 49 -2.65 -20.52 5.45
CA GLU A 49 -1.77 -20.56 4.28
C GLU A 49 -0.66 -19.49 4.35
N LEU A 50 -1.00 -18.28 4.79
CA LEU A 50 -0.01 -17.22 5.00
C LEU A 50 0.93 -17.54 6.18
N TYR A 51 0.40 -18.14 7.26
CA TYR A 51 1.21 -18.59 8.38
C TYR A 51 2.25 -19.64 7.97
N GLU A 52 1.85 -20.62 7.15
CA GLU A 52 2.76 -21.64 6.63
C GLU A 52 3.89 -21.05 5.79
N GLU A 53 3.60 -20.05 4.94
CA GLU A 53 4.63 -19.31 4.22
C GLU A 53 5.59 -18.61 5.19
N GLN A 54 5.07 -17.88 6.18
CA GLN A 54 5.92 -17.16 7.13
C GLN A 54 6.77 -18.12 7.96
N LEU A 55 6.20 -19.26 8.37
CA LEU A 55 6.92 -20.28 9.12
C LEU A 55 8.04 -20.91 8.30
N LYS A 56 7.80 -21.17 7.01
CA LYS A 56 8.83 -21.67 6.09
C LYS A 56 9.98 -20.68 5.95
N VAL A 57 9.68 -19.43 5.59
CA VAL A 57 10.69 -18.37 5.43
C VAL A 57 11.47 -18.19 6.72
N HIS A 58 10.79 -18.19 7.87
CA HIS A 58 11.43 -18.08 9.18
C HIS A 58 12.41 -19.24 9.45
N LYS A 59 12.03 -20.49 9.19
CA LYS A 59 12.90 -21.64 9.40
C LYS A 59 14.14 -21.63 8.51
N GLU A 60 14.00 -21.15 7.28
CA GLU A 60 15.06 -21.19 6.27
C GLU A 60 16.09 -20.06 6.43
N THR A 61 15.67 -18.92 6.97
CA THR A 61 16.47 -17.68 6.87
C THR A 61 16.75 -17.00 8.21
N ASN A 62 16.09 -17.41 9.29
CA ASN A 62 16.23 -16.74 10.58
C ASN A 62 17.67 -16.81 11.12
N VAL A 63 18.21 -15.65 11.46
CA VAL A 63 19.46 -15.49 12.20
C VAL A 63 19.14 -14.91 13.58
N ASN A 64 19.25 -15.72 14.64
CA ASN A 64 19.07 -15.30 16.03
C ASN A 64 17.71 -14.66 16.38
N GLY A 65 16.63 -15.15 15.79
CA GLY A 65 15.27 -14.62 15.98
C GLY A 65 14.91 -13.44 15.06
N ILE A 66 15.80 -13.05 14.14
CA ILE A 66 15.62 -11.93 13.23
C ILE A 66 15.65 -12.44 11.79
N ILE A 67 14.65 -12.02 11.01
CA ILE A 67 14.59 -12.31 9.59
C ILE A 67 15.49 -11.32 8.79
N PRO A 68 16.41 -11.79 7.94
CA PRO A 68 17.20 -10.93 7.08
C PRO A 68 16.33 -10.23 6.04
N PHE A 69 16.78 -9.07 5.55
CA PHE A 69 16.00 -8.25 4.62
C PHE A 69 15.72 -8.96 3.29
N GLU A 70 16.68 -9.76 2.83
CA GLU A 70 16.62 -10.52 1.58
C GLU A 70 15.48 -11.55 1.59
N ALA A 71 15.18 -12.13 2.75
CA ALA A 71 14.11 -13.12 2.93
C ALA A 71 12.70 -12.55 2.74
N LEU A 72 12.54 -11.22 2.76
CA LEU A 72 11.25 -10.58 2.43
C LEU A 72 10.83 -10.82 0.97
N SER A 73 11.77 -11.16 0.09
CA SER A 73 11.50 -11.50 -1.31
C SER A 73 10.83 -12.86 -1.48
N ASP A 74 10.99 -13.77 -0.52
CA ASP A 74 10.43 -15.12 -0.54
C ASP A 74 8.96 -15.18 -0.07
N MET A 75 8.45 -14.10 0.53
CA MET A 75 7.07 -13.98 1.02
C MET A 75 6.09 -13.66 -0.12
N LYS A 76 6.01 -14.52 -1.13
CA LYS A 76 5.28 -14.25 -2.38
C LYS A 76 3.76 -14.18 -2.20
N LYS A 77 3.19 -15.07 -1.38
CA LYS A 77 1.75 -15.08 -1.08
C LYS A 77 1.36 -13.87 -0.26
N LEU A 78 2.15 -13.53 0.76
CA LEU A 78 1.95 -12.31 1.53
C LEU A 78 2.09 -11.06 0.64
N ASP A 79 3.06 -11.03 -0.29
CA ASP A 79 3.21 -9.93 -1.25
C ASP A 79 1.96 -9.76 -2.12
N SER A 80 1.45 -10.86 -2.69
CA SER A 80 0.22 -10.84 -3.49
C SER A 80 -0.99 -10.39 -2.64
N PHE A 81 -1.10 -10.88 -1.40
CA PHE A 81 -2.16 -10.49 -0.47
C PHE A 81 -2.12 -8.99 -0.16
N ILE A 82 -0.92 -8.43 0.10
CA ILE A 82 -0.72 -6.99 0.31
C ILE A 82 -1.16 -6.23 -0.93
N ARG A 83 -0.75 -6.68 -2.12
CA ARG A 83 -1.13 -6.01 -3.38
C ARG A 83 -2.63 -5.97 -3.58
N GLU A 84 -3.33 -7.09 -3.39
CA GLU A 84 -4.79 -7.16 -3.54
C GLU A 84 -5.51 -6.31 -2.49
N THR A 85 -5.00 -6.30 -1.25
CA THR A 85 -5.50 -5.40 -0.21
C THR A 85 -5.38 -3.95 -0.65
N LEU A 86 -4.19 -3.53 -1.05
CA LEU A 86 -3.93 -2.15 -1.47
C LEU A 86 -4.75 -1.72 -2.69
N ARG A 87 -5.09 -2.66 -3.59
CA ARG A 87 -5.95 -2.42 -4.75
C ARG A 87 -7.36 -2.02 -4.34
N LEU A 88 -7.89 -2.64 -3.28
CA LEU A 88 -9.26 -2.45 -2.81
C LEU A 88 -9.38 -1.46 -1.64
N SER A 89 -8.29 -1.19 -0.92
CA SER A 89 -8.32 -0.42 0.34
C SER A 89 -7.67 0.96 0.24
N VAL A 90 -6.85 1.25 -0.78
CA VAL A 90 -6.18 2.55 -0.88
C VAL A 90 -6.87 3.41 -1.91
N ASN A 91 -7.82 4.22 -1.43
CA ASN A 91 -8.39 5.31 -2.20
C ASN A 91 -7.59 6.58 -1.96
N VAL A 92 -6.56 6.80 -2.78
CA VAL A 92 -6.11 8.17 -3.03
C VAL A 92 -7.21 8.83 -3.84
N ALA A 93 -7.95 9.78 -3.25
CA ALA A 93 -9.09 10.42 -3.89
C ALA A 93 -8.76 11.02 -5.27
N GLY A 94 -7.52 11.46 -5.49
CA GLY A 94 -7.03 11.87 -6.81
C GLY A 94 -5.52 12.08 -6.84
N ILE A 95 -4.92 11.91 -8.01
CA ILE A 95 -3.52 12.27 -8.26
C ILE A 95 -3.49 13.59 -9.04
N ASP A 96 -3.25 14.69 -8.33
CA ASP A 96 -3.29 16.03 -8.89
C ASP A 96 -2.03 16.37 -9.70
N HIS A 97 -2.24 17.00 -10.85
CA HIS A 97 -1.20 17.47 -11.75
C HIS A 97 -1.48 18.90 -12.20
N LEU A 98 -0.46 19.76 -12.11
CA LEU A 98 -0.50 21.09 -12.73
C LEU A 98 -0.04 20.99 -14.19
N VAL A 99 -0.92 21.37 -15.12
CA VAL A 99 -0.67 21.34 -16.55
C VAL A 99 0.31 22.45 -16.93
N LYS A 100 1.55 22.08 -17.29
CA LYS A 100 2.61 23.06 -17.59
C LYS A 100 2.57 23.63 -19.01
N LYS A 101 1.88 22.95 -19.92
CA LYS A 101 1.67 23.34 -21.33
C LYS A 101 0.33 22.79 -21.79
N ASP A 102 -0.32 23.46 -22.73
CA ASP A 102 -1.54 22.96 -23.36
C ASP A 102 -1.31 21.53 -23.86
N TYR A 103 -2.27 20.65 -23.60
CA TYR A 103 -2.19 19.25 -23.97
C TYR A 103 -3.49 18.83 -24.65
N THR A 104 -3.37 18.32 -25.88
CA THR A 104 -4.50 17.78 -26.64
C THR A 104 -4.41 16.26 -26.64
N PHE A 105 -5.44 15.60 -26.14
CA PHE A 105 -5.59 14.15 -26.18
C PHE A 105 -5.87 13.67 -27.61
N SER A 106 -5.68 12.37 -27.85
CA SER A 106 -5.95 11.75 -29.15
C SER A 106 -7.42 11.86 -29.60
N ASN A 107 -8.35 12.07 -28.67
CA ASN A 107 -9.77 12.30 -28.96
C ASN A 107 -10.12 13.78 -29.22
N GLY A 108 -9.12 14.67 -29.29
CA GLY A 108 -9.29 16.09 -29.55
C GLY A 108 -9.62 16.94 -28.32
N LEU A 109 -9.84 16.34 -27.14
CA LEU A 109 -10.03 17.10 -25.90
C LEU A 109 -8.73 17.85 -25.55
N GLN A 110 -8.84 19.14 -25.23
CA GLN A 110 -7.70 19.96 -24.86
C GLN A 110 -7.78 20.37 -23.39
N ILE A 111 -6.68 20.21 -22.66
CA ILE A 111 -6.51 20.78 -21.32
C ILE A 111 -5.56 21.98 -21.43
N PRO A 112 -6.00 23.19 -21.04
CA PRO A 112 -5.16 24.37 -21.10
C PRO A 112 -4.07 24.36 -20.02
N LYS A 113 -2.99 25.07 -20.31
CA LYS A 113 -1.92 25.38 -19.37
C LYS A 113 -2.47 26.06 -18.11
N ASN A 114 -1.82 25.77 -16.99
CA ASN A 114 -2.14 26.26 -15.64
C ASN A 114 -3.45 25.73 -15.04
N CYS A 115 -4.07 24.72 -15.65
CA CYS A 115 -5.14 23.97 -15.01
C CYS A 115 -4.59 22.89 -14.07
N ILE A 116 -5.30 22.64 -12.97
CA ILE A 116 -5.11 21.45 -12.14
C ILE A 116 -6.04 20.36 -12.68
N THR A 117 -5.48 19.20 -12.97
CA THR A 117 -6.23 17.99 -13.36
C THR A 117 -5.96 16.90 -12.35
N SER A 118 -6.99 16.12 -12.03
CA SER A 118 -6.91 15.03 -11.06
C SER A 118 -7.20 13.71 -11.76
N ILE A 119 -6.38 12.69 -11.50
CA ILE A 119 -6.67 11.31 -11.91
C ILE A 119 -7.39 10.65 -10.74
N TYR A 120 -8.70 10.40 -10.90
CA TYR A 120 -9.49 9.66 -9.92
C TYR A 120 -9.20 8.16 -10.07
N ILE A 121 -8.68 7.54 -9.00
CA ILE A 121 -8.29 6.12 -9.04
C ILE A 121 -9.50 5.22 -9.29
N ASP A 122 -10.66 5.55 -8.71
CA ASP A 122 -11.91 4.80 -8.91
C ASP A 122 -12.35 4.76 -10.38
N ASP A 123 -12.08 5.79 -11.16
CA ASP A 123 -12.35 5.79 -12.61
C ASP A 123 -11.42 4.84 -13.37
N VAL A 124 -10.17 4.72 -12.92
CA VAL A 124 -9.21 3.77 -13.50
C VAL A 124 -9.56 2.33 -13.12
N TYR A 125 -10.09 2.11 -11.92
CA TYR A 125 -10.50 0.79 -11.43
C TYR A 125 -11.95 0.44 -11.73
N ARG A 126 -12.67 1.27 -12.51
CA ARG A 126 -14.10 1.07 -12.81
C ARG A 126 -14.41 -0.32 -13.36
N ASP A 127 -13.56 -0.80 -14.26
CA ASP A 127 -13.71 -2.10 -14.92
C ASP A 127 -12.96 -3.23 -14.19
N GLU A 128 -12.25 -2.93 -13.11
CA GLU A 128 -11.52 -3.93 -12.33
C GLU A 128 -12.47 -4.71 -11.39
N PRO A 129 -12.25 -6.03 -11.20
CA PRO A 129 -13.08 -6.82 -10.31
C PRO A 129 -13.07 -6.27 -8.88
N LYS A 130 -14.26 -6.09 -8.30
CA LYS A 130 -14.40 -5.70 -6.89
C LYS A 130 -14.25 -6.87 -5.91
N SER A 131 -14.19 -8.10 -6.42
CA SER A 131 -13.91 -9.28 -5.58
C SER A 131 -12.47 -9.25 -5.09
N PHE A 132 -12.28 -9.68 -3.84
CA PHE A 132 -10.96 -9.83 -3.24
C PHE A 132 -10.42 -11.22 -3.57
N GLU A 133 -9.36 -11.29 -4.36
CA GLU A 133 -8.66 -12.53 -4.72
C GLU A 133 -7.18 -12.41 -4.28
N PRO A 134 -6.79 -12.95 -3.12
CA PRO A 134 -5.49 -12.63 -2.50
C PRO A 134 -4.29 -13.04 -3.34
N PHE A 135 -4.43 -14.06 -4.18
CA PHE A 135 -3.35 -14.62 -5.00
C PHE A 135 -3.44 -14.25 -6.48
N ARG A 136 -4.31 -13.29 -6.84
CA ARG A 136 -4.48 -12.77 -8.21
C ARG A 136 -3.16 -12.33 -8.86
N HIS A 137 -2.21 -11.89 -8.04
CA HIS A 137 -0.94 -11.32 -8.50
C HIS A 137 0.28 -12.18 -8.16
N LEU A 138 0.06 -13.38 -7.61
CA LEU A 138 1.11 -14.32 -7.26
C LEU A 138 1.95 -14.64 -8.49
N ASP A 139 3.27 -14.48 -8.39
CA ASP A 139 4.25 -14.67 -9.47
C ASP A 139 4.05 -13.81 -10.74
N ILE A 140 3.10 -12.85 -10.74
CA ILE A 140 2.84 -11.95 -11.87
C ILE A 140 3.44 -10.56 -11.62
N ASN A 141 3.06 -9.93 -10.50
CA ASN A 141 3.53 -8.59 -10.15
C ASN A 141 3.68 -8.47 -8.64
N ILE A 142 4.81 -7.93 -8.20
CA ILE A 142 5.03 -7.60 -6.80
C ILE A 142 4.18 -6.41 -6.35
N ALA A 143 3.84 -6.30 -5.07
CA ALA A 143 3.00 -5.24 -4.52
C ALA A 143 3.52 -3.83 -4.82
N SER A 144 4.84 -3.66 -4.89
CA SER A 144 5.48 -2.37 -5.16
C SER A 144 5.55 -1.99 -6.64
N LYS A 145 5.07 -2.85 -7.55
CA LYS A 145 5.10 -2.59 -9.01
C LYS A 145 3.83 -1.87 -9.45
N VAL A 146 3.98 -0.67 -9.98
CA VAL A 146 2.88 0.09 -10.60
C VAL A 146 2.53 -0.48 -11.97
N THR A 147 1.25 -0.50 -12.31
CA THR A 147 0.74 -0.89 -13.64
C THR A 147 -0.35 0.08 -14.07
N LYS A 148 -0.84 -0.05 -15.31
CA LYS A 148 -1.95 0.78 -15.79
C LYS A 148 -3.21 0.65 -14.93
N ASN A 149 -3.42 -0.53 -14.36
CA ASN A 149 -4.60 -0.86 -13.55
C ASN A 149 -4.23 -1.04 -12.06
N PHE A 150 -3.07 -0.52 -11.63
CA PHE A 150 -2.66 -0.50 -10.23
C PHE A 150 -1.83 0.76 -9.95
N LEU A 151 -2.52 1.80 -9.49
CA LEU A 151 -2.02 3.17 -9.30
C LEU A 151 -1.85 3.55 -7.82
N THR A 152 -1.89 2.59 -6.89
CA THR A 152 -1.71 2.84 -5.45
C THR A 152 -0.45 3.65 -5.14
N PHE A 153 0.62 3.43 -5.91
CA PHE A 153 1.90 4.14 -5.78
C PHE A 153 2.11 5.19 -6.89
N GLY A 154 1.05 5.66 -7.54
CA GLY A 154 1.11 6.51 -8.73
C GLY A 154 1.59 5.77 -9.97
N ASN A 155 2.10 6.50 -10.96
CA ASN A 155 2.69 5.94 -12.18
C ASN A 155 3.62 6.94 -12.88
N GLY A 156 4.44 6.47 -13.82
CA GLY A 156 5.33 7.30 -14.63
C GLY A 156 6.40 8.03 -13.80
N LYS A 157 6.71 9.26 -14.19
CA LYS A 157 7.79 10.08 -13.58
C LYS A 157 7.54 10.43 -12.11
N HIS A 158 6.30 10.37 -11.65
CA HIS A 158 5.88 10.68 -10.28
C HIS A 158 5.52 9.43 -9.48
N THR A 159 5.95 8.25 -9.94
CA THR A 159 5.81 7.01 -9.17
C THR A 159 6.46 7.18 -7.79
N CYS A 160 5.77 6.74 -6.74
CA CYS A 160 6.21 6.85 -5.36
C CYS A 160 7.62 6.26 -5.20
N PRO A 161 8.61 7.06 -4.74
CA PRO A 161 9.97 6.57 -4.54
C PRO A 161 10.04 5.59 -3.35
N GLY A 162 9.15 5.74 -2.36
CA GLY A 162 9.10 4.92 -1.15
C GLY A 162 8.34 3.58 -1.28
N ARG A 163 7.82 3.22 -2.46
CA ARG A 163 6.96 2.03 -2.64
C ARG A 163 7.59 0.71 -2.18
N GLN A 164 8.91 0.54 -2.40
CA GLN A 164 9.63 -0.65 -1.95
C GLN A 164 9.77 -0.66 -0.43
N LEU A 165 10.13 0.48 0.17
CA LEU A 165 10.21 0.64 1.62
C LEU A 165 8.86 0.35 2.28
N ALA A 166 7.77 0.90 1.74
CA ALA A 166 6.42 0.70 2.26
C ALA A 166 6.03 -0.79 2.24
N VAL A 167 6.16 -1.47 1.09
CA VAL A 167 5.83 -2.90 0.96
C VAL A 167 6.69 -3.76 1.87
N ASN A 168 8.00 -3.49 1.96
CA ASN A 168 8.90 -4.26 2.80
C ASN A 168 8.60 -4.06 4.29
N ASN A 169 8.27 -2.84 4.72
CA ASN A 169 7.82 -2.57 6.09
C ASN A 169 6.54 -3.33 6.42
N ILE A 170 5.56 -3.35 5.51
CA ILE A 170 4.32 -4.11 5.68
C ILE A 170 4.63 -5.60 5.80
N LYS A 171 5.44 -6.17 4.90
CA LYS A 171 5.84 -7.58 4.95
C LYS A 171 6.52 -7.94 6.25
N PHE A 172 7.52 -7.17 6.66
CA PHE A 172 8.27 -7.40 7.89
C PHE A 172 7.36 -7.37 9.12
N PHE A 173 6.46 -6.39 9.17
CA PHE A 173 5.48 -6.27 10.25
C PHE A 173 4.53 -7.47 10.26
N MET A 174 3.91 -7.79 9.12
CA MET A 174 2.95 -8.88 8.99
C MET A 174 3.59 -10.25 9.26
N HIS A 175 4.83 -10.47 8.83
CA HIS A 175 5.58 -11.69 9.15
C HIS A 175 5.62 -11.95 10.66
N ASN A 176 6.03 -10.93 11.43
CA ASN A 176 6.13 -11.02 12.88
C ASN A 176 4.76 -11.22 13.55
N VAL A 177 3.72 -10.52 13.06
CA VAL A 177 2.38 -10.61 13.62
C VAL A 177 1.74 -11.97 13.35
N ILE A 178 1.79 -12.44 12.10
CA ILE A 178 1.22 -13.72 11.68
C ILE A 178 1.86 -14.88 12.45
N LEU A 179 3.17 -14.86 12.68
CA LEU A 179 3.85 -15.91 13.43
C LEU A 179 3.48 -15.94 14.91
N LYS A 180 3.15 -14.78 15.51
CA LYS A 180 2.90 -14.65 16.96
C LYS A 180 1.42 -14.71 17.33
N TYR A 181 0.53 -14.34 16.41
CA TYR A 181 -0.89 -14.14 16.70
C TYR A 181 -1.79 -14.77 15.64
N ASN A 182 -2.91 -15.31 16.11
CA ASN A 182 -4.14 -15.43 15.34
C ASN A 182 -4.95 -14.15 15.56
N PHE A 183 -5.64 -13.68 14.54
CA PHE A 183 -6.49 -12.50 14.69
C PHE A 183 -7.68 -12.55 13.73
N ARG A 184 -8.80 -11.98 14.20
CA ARG A 184 -10.09 -11.98 13.51
C ARG A 184 -10.89 -10.73 13.86
N THR A 185 -11.83 -10.34 13.00
CA THR A 185 -12.77 -9.26 13.34
C THR A 185 -13.75 -9.69 14.43
N VAL A 186 -14.18 -8.75 15.28
CA VAL A 186 -15.20 -8.99 16.31
C VAL A 186 -16.51 -9.42 15.67
N SER A 187 -16.88 -8.77 14.58
CA SER A 187 -18.14 -9.01 13.86
C SER A 187 -18.12 -10.25 12.95
N SER A 188 -16.95 -10.87 12.74
CA SER A 188 -16.73 -11.91 11.71
C SER A 188 -17.18 -11.51 10.30
N LYS A 189 -17.31 -10.20 10.04
CA LYS A 189 -17.69 -9.62 8.75
C LYS A 189 -16.62 -8.63 8.30
N ILE A 190 -16.60 -8.38 6.99
CA ILE A 190 -15.80 -7.32 6.38
C ILE A 190 -16.45 -5.99 6.80
N GLU A 191 -15.72 -5.19 7.58
CA GLU A 191 -16.12 -3.82 7.88
C GLU A 191 -15.96 -2.98 6.61
N GLU A 192 -17.01 -2.25 6.22
CA GLU A 192 -16.93 -1.33 5.10
C GLU A 192 -15.88 -0.25 5.41
N SER A 193 -15.03 0.06 4.43
CA SER A 193 -14.13 1.21 4.50
C SER A 193 -14.80 2.43 3.88
N ARG A 194 -14.59 3.60 4.48
CA ARG A 194 -14.95 4.90 3.88
C ARG A 194 -13.69 5.62 3.43
N GLY A 195 -13.70 6.07 2.18
CA GLY A 195 -12.70 7.00 1.67
C GLY A 195 -12.79 8.33 2.39
N THR A 196 -11.71 8.74 3.05
CA THR A 196 -11.56 10.05 3.70
C THR A 196 -10.23 10.67 3.23
N GLY A 197 -10.30 11.62 2.28
CA GLY A 197 -9.09 12.28 1.74
C GLY A 197 -8.19 11.33 0.94
N PHE A 198 -6.90 11.27 1.27
CA PHE A 198 -5.91 10.43 0.57
C PHE A 198 -5.98 8.94 0.95
N THR A 199 -6.90 8.54 1.83
CA THR A 199 -6.91 7.20 2.43
C THR A 199 -8.34 6.68 2.56
N ALA A 200 -8.51 5.35 2.50
CA ALA A 200 -9.72 4.72 3.03
C ALA A 200 -9.42 4.23 4.44
N LEU A 201 -10.25 4.67 5.38
CA LEU A 201 -10.22 4.20 6.75
C LEU A 201 -11.42 3.27 6.97
N PRO A 202 -11.27 2.21 7.79
CA PRO A 202 -12.42 1.44 8.25
C PRO A 202 -13.43 2.39 8.92
N VAL A 203 -14.72 2.18 8.67
CA VAL A 203 -15.75 2.98 9.34
C VAL A 203 -15.70 2.68 10.83
N GLU A 204 -15.40 3.69 11.65
CA GLU A 204 -15.51 3.60 13.10
C GLU A 204 -16.97 3.31 13.48
N THR A 205 -17.29 2.04 13.71
CA THR A 205 -18.55 1.60 14.31
C THR A 205 -18.27 1.13 15.73
N SER A 206 -19.25 1.21 16.64
CA SER A 206 -19.12 0.72 18.02
C SER A 206 -18.87 -0.80 18.12
N THR A 207 -18.97 -1.52 17.00
CA THR A 207 -18.70 -2.95 16.84
C THR A 207 -17.42 -3.25 16.06
N ALA A 208 -16.69 -2.21 15.62
CA ALA A 208 -15.47 -2.35 14.85
C ALA A 208 -14.28 -2.72 15.73
N GLY A 209 -13.59 -3.82 15.42
CA GLY A 209 -12.45 -4.26 16.22
C GLY A 209 -11.81 -5.55 15.75
N VAL A 210 -10.52 -5.71 16.07
CA VAL A 210 -9.73 -6.91 15.80
C VAL A 210 -9.31 -7.55 17.11
N ILE A 211 -9.63 -8.83 17.28
CA ILE A 211 -9.20 -9.63 18.42
C ILE A 211 -7.88 -10.30 18.07
N PHE A 212 -6.85 -10.11 18.89
CA PHE A 212 -5.57 -10.80 18.77
C PHE A 212 -5.45 -11.88 19.85
N GLU A 213 -5.19 -13.12 19.42
CA GLU A 213 -5.00 -14.29 20.26
C GLU A 213 -3.57 -14.79 20.04
N LYS A 214 -2.78 -14.93 21.11
CA LYS A 214 -1.40 -15.43 20.99
C LYS A 214 -1.42 -16.87 20.48
N ARG A 215 -0.58 -17.19 19.49
CA ARG A 215 -0.40 -18.58 19.03
C ARG A 215 0.31 -19.40 20.11
N VAL A 216 -0.21 -20.60 20.36
CA VAL A 216 0.36 -21.61 21.28
C VAL A 216 1.39 -22.45 20.55
#